data_AF-A0A7X5DCV5-F1
#
_entry.id   AF-A0A7X5DCV5-F1
#
_cell.length_a   1.000
_cell.length_b   1.000
_cell.length_c   1.000
_cell.angle_alpha   90.00
_cell.angle_beta   90.00
_cell.angle_gamma   90.00
#
_symmetry.space_group_name_H-M   'P 1'
#
loop_
_entity.id
_entity.type
_entity.pdbx_description
1 polymer ?
#
loop_
_entity_poly.entity_id
_entity_poly.type
_entity_poly.pdbx_seq_one_letter_code
_entity_poly.pdbx_strand_id
1 'polypeptide(L)'
;HADPIAAVLEVTRGHRLFKGKVVDVERNTDGMFVRGRAVVAGLDDDKGRELVIEFQNENIIARADGRALCTSPDLIMSLDMESGTPVTTEGLKYGARIVVVGMPCDDQWRTPEGLAVVGPRAFGYDLDYVPVEELVATEGGR
;
A
#
# COMPACT_ATOMS: atom_id res chain seq x y z
N HIS A 1 -15.74 20.50 7.51
CA HIS A 1 -15.73 19.43 6.50
C HIS A 1 -15.01 18.25 7.13
N ALA A 2 -15.57 17.05 7.08
CA ALA A 2 -14.86 15.86 7.56
C ALA A 2 -13.72 15.54 6.58
N ASP A 3 -12.57 15.13 7.08
CA ASP A 3 -11.46 14.63 6.25
C ASP A 3 -11.94 13.34 5.54
N PRO A 4 -12.05 13.32 4.20
CA PRO A 4 -12.58 12.17 3.48
C PRO A 4 -11.73 10.91 3.69
N ILE A 5 -10.42 11.06 3.89
CA ILE A 5 -9.52 9.93 4.13
C ILE A 5 -9.81 9.35 5.52
N ALA A 6 -9.98 10.19 6.54
CA ALA A 6 -10.34 9.72 7.87
C ALA A 6 -11.66 8.93 7.86
N ALA A 7 -12.66 9.39 7.10
CA ALA A 7 -13.93 8.68 6.94
C ALA A 7 -13.76 7.30 6.26
N VAL A 8 -12.90 7.19 5.24
CA VAL A 8 -12.57 5.89 4.63
C VAL A 8 -11.95 4.95 5.66
N LEU A 9 -10.95 5.42 6.42
CA LEU A 9 -10.26 4.59 7.42
C LEU A 9 -11.21 4.09 8.51
N GLU A 10 -12.15 4.92 8.96
CA GLU A 10 -13.14 4.55 9.97
C GLU A 10 -14.02 3.40 9.50
N VAL A 11 -14.53 3.46 8.26
CA VAL A 11 -15.43 2.44 7.71
C VAL A 11 -14.71 1.15 7.37
N THR A 12 -13.47 1.23 6.89
CA THR A 12 -12.71 0.05 6.44
C THR A 12 -11.83 -0.56 7.52
N ARG A 13 -11.78 0.05 8.72
CA ARG A 13 -10.77 -0.24 9.75
C ARG A 13 -9.35 -0.13 9.19
N GLY A 14 -9.17 0.80 8.26
CA GLY A 14 -7.91 1.02 7.58
C GLY A 14 -6.92 1.79 8.44
N HIS A 15 -5.67 1.72 8.04
CA HIS A 15 -4.55 2.43 8.64
C HIS A 15 -3.88 3.34 7.61
N ARG A 16 -3.59 4.59 8.00
CA ARG A 16 -2.74 5.48 7.20
C ARG A 16 -1.30 4.96 7.27
N LEU A 17 -0.71 4.60 6.12
CA LEU A 17 0.65 4.07 6.05
C LEU A 17 1.66 5.16 5.70
N PHE A 18 1.31 6.05 4.77
CA PHE A 18 2.25 7.04 4.27
C PHE A 18 1.54 8.22 3.61
N LYS A 19 2.13 9.41 3.67
CA LYS A 19 1.68 10.60 2.97
C LYS A 19 2.81 11.16 2.13
N GLY A 20 2.59 11.37 0.83
CA GLY A 20 3.69 11.79 -0.02
C GLY A 20 3.35 12.20 -1.44
N LYS A 21 4.40 12.47 -2.21
CA LYS A 21 4.35 12.79 -3.64
C LYS A 21 5.05 11.69 -4.41
N VAL A 22 4.41 11.17 -5.44
CA VAL A 22 5.01 10.21 -6.38
C VAL A 22 6.16 10.90 -7.12
N VAL A 23 7.37 10.36 -6.99
CA VAL A 23 8.60 10.88 -7.61
C VAL A 23 9.17 9.96 -8.68
N ASP A 24 8.69 8.73 -8.77
CA ASP A 24 9.04 7.82 -9.85
C ASP A 24 7.95 6.76 -10.03
N VAL A 25 7.76 6.32 -11.27
CA VAL A 25 6.86 5.21 -11.61
C VAL A 25 7.42 4.43 -12.79
N GLU A 26 7.78 3.18 -12.54
CA GLU A 26 8.24 2.24 -13.56
C GLU A 26 7.17 1.18 -13.80
N ARG A 27 6.91 0.88 -15.07
CA ARG A 27 5.95 -0.15 -15.49
C ARG A 27 6.54 -0.98 -16.62
N ASN A 28 6.48 -2.29 -16.46
CA ASN A 28 6.83 -3.26 -17.47
C ASN A 28 5.64 -4.20 -17.67
N THR A 29 5.19 -4.35 -18.91
CA THR A 29 4.19 -5.36 -19.26
C THR A 29 4.93 -6.63 -19.64
N ASP A 30 4.82 -7.66 -18.80
CA ASP A 30 5.36 -8.99 -19.09
C ASP A 30 4.21 -9.93 -19.44
N GLY A 31 3.96 -10.09 -20.74
CA GLY A 31 2.85 -10.90 -21.24
C GLY A 31 1.49 -10.40 -20.80
N MET A 32 0.87 -11.10 -19.84
CA MET A 32 -0.51 -10.86 -19.37
C MET A 32 -0.61 -9.93 -18.16
N PHE A 33 0.50 -9.54 -17.52
CA PHE A 33 0.49 -8.75 -16.29
C PHE A 33 1.28 -7.45 -16.45
N VAL A 34 0.70 -6.36 -15.97
CA VAL A 34 1.45 -5.13 -15.72
C VAL A 34 2.16 -5.31 -14.40
N ARG A 35 3.48 -5.19 -14.38
CA ARG A 35 4.31 -5.16 -13.16
C ARG A 35 4.97 -3.81 -13.05
N GLY A 36 5.07 -3.28 -11.85
CA GLY A 36 5.67 -1.98 -11.68
C GLY A 36 6.03 -1.63 -10.25
N ARG A 37 6.68 -0.48 -10.15
CA ARG A 37 7.13 0.11 -8.90
C ARG A 37 6.81 1.60 -8.94
N ALA A 38 6.23 2.12 -7.86
CA ALA A 38 6.10 3.55 -7.62
C ALA A 38 6.94 3.96 -6.42
N VAL A 39 7.67 5.07 -6.54
CA VAL A 39 8.42 5.69 -5.44
C VAL A 39 7.70 6.95 -5.00
N VAL A 40 7.50 7.09 -3.69
CA VAL A 40 6.76 8.19 -3.07
C VAL A 40 7.67 8.86 -2.06
N ALA A 41 8.02 10.12 -2.33
CA ALA A 41 8.75 10.95 -1.38
C ALA A 41 7.79 11.48 -0.31
N GLY A 42 8.15 11.29 0.96
CA GLY A 42 7.30 11.65 2.09
C GLY A 42 7.06 13.16 2.22
N LEU A 43 5.86 13.50 2.68
CA LEU A 43 5.41 14.85 2.99
C LEU A 43 4.95 14.92 4.44
N ASP A 44 4.96 16.13 5.00
CA ASP A 44 4.51 16.40 6.38
C ASP A 44 5.20 15.47 7.40
N ASP A 45 4.44 14.65 8.13
CA ASP A 45 4.96 13.73 9.15
C ASP A 45 5.87 12.63 8.57
N ASP A 46 5.78 12.35 7.27
CA ASP A 46 6.64 11.39 6.58
C ASP A 46 7.83 12.06 5.87
N LYS A 47 8.03 13.37 6.04
CA LYS A 47 9.09 14.11 5.34
C LYS A 47 10.48 13.53 5.62
N GLY A 48 11.22 13.27 4.55
CA GLY A 48 12.56 12.68 4.60
C GLY A 48 12.57 11.15 4.53
N ARG A 49 11.40 10.51 4.56
CA ARG A 49 11.21 9.09 4.29
C ARG A 49 10.85 8.85 2.83
N GLU A 50 11.03 7.62 2.40
CA GLU A 50 10.63 7.14 1.08
C GLU A 50 9.77 5.89 1.21
N LEU A 51 8.65 5.86 0.49
CA LEU A 51 7.83 4.66 0.32
C LEU A 51 8.00 4.11 -1.10
N VAL A 52 8.17 2.81 -1.20
CA VAL A 52 8.14 2.04 -2.43
C VAL A 52 6.88 1.18 -2.45
N ILE A 53 6.08 1.31 -3.50
CA ILE A 53 4.92 0.44 -3.76
C ILE A 53 5.28 -0.47 -4.93
N GLU A 54 5.25 -1.77 -4.71
CA GLU A 54 5.45 -2.79 -5.74
C GLU A 54 4.08 -3.39 -6.10
N PHE A 55 3.74 -3.40 -7.39
CA PHE A 55 2.42 -3.77 -7.86
C PHE A 55 2.46 -4.67 -9.09
N GLN A 56 1.43 -5.49 -9.23
CA GLN A 56 1.03 -6.09 -10.51
C GLN A 56 -0.23 -5.36 -11.03
N ASN A 57 -1.31 -6.10 -11.33
CA ASN A 57 -2.63 -5.51 -11.51
C ASN A 57 -3.11 -4.79 -10.22
N GLU A 58 -2.70 -5.32 -9.06
CA GLU A 58 -2.96 -4.76 -7.73
C GLU A 58 -1.67 -4.41 -6.99
N ASN A 59 -1.74 -3.52 -5.99
CA ASN A 59 -0.63 -3.25 -5.09
C ASN A 59 -0.34 -4.47 -4.22
N ILE A 60 0.89 -4.97 -4.23
CA ILE A 60 1.27 -6.20 -3.52
C ILE A 60 2.03 -5.89 -2.25
N ILE A 61 2.96 -4.93 -2.30
CA ILE A 61 3.79 -4.55 -1.13
C ILE A 61 3.96 -3.04 -1.09
N ALA A 62 3.82 -2.48 0.11
CA ALA A 62 4.23 -1.11 0.43
C ALA A 62 5.40 -1.18 1.44
N ARG A 63 6.58 -0.66 1.07
CA ARG A 63 7.77 -0.64 1.94
C ARG A 63 8.26 0.77 2.20
N ALA A 64 8.57 1.10 3.45
CA ALA A 64 9.32 2.29 3.81
C ALA A 64 10.51 1.90 4.68
N ASP A 65 11.65 2.58 4.50
CA ASP A 65 12.83 2.39 5.34
C ASP A 65 13.31 0.92 5.47
N GLY A 66 13.17 0.17 4.37
CA GLY A 66 13.52 -1.27 4.30
C GLY A 66 12.53 -2.22 4.97
N ARG A 67 11.39 -1.73 5.48
CA ARG A 67 10.37 -2.52 6.16
C ARG A 67 9.06 -2.54 5.37
N ALA A 68 8.36 -3.66 5.38
CA ALA A 68 7.00 -3.71 4.85
C ALA A 68 6.05 -2.99 5.83
N LEU A 69 5.28 -2.03 5.31
CA LEU A 69 4.20 -1.38 6.05
C LEU A 69 2.86 -2.10 5.84
N CYS A 70 2.71 -2.77 4.69
CA CYS A 70 1.56 -3.59 4.35
C CYS A 70 1.93 -4.51 3.17
N THR A 71 1.34 -5.69 3.13
CA THR A 71 1.42 -6.62 1.99
C THR A 71 0.06 -7.22 1.69
N SER A 72 -0.14 -7.75 0.48
CA SER A 72 -1.25 -8.64 0.21
C SER A 72 -1.30 -9.80 1.23
N PRO A 73 -2.47 -10.35 1.58
CA PRO A 73 -3.81 -10.01 1.09
C PRO A 73 -4.44 -8.73 1.65
N ASP A 74 -3.82 -8.05 2.61
CA ASP A 74 -4.35 -6.75 3.07
C ASP A 74 -4.32 -5.74 1.92
N LEU A 75 -5.37 -4.92 1.82
CA LEU A 75 -5.54 -4.01 0.70
C LEU A 75 -4.63 -2.80 0.85
N ILE A 76 -3.77 -2.57 -0.13
CA ILE A 76 -2.96 -1.35 -0.23
C ILE A 76 -3.63 -0.42 -1.24
N MET A 77 -4.08 0.75 -0.79
CA MET A 77 -4.78 1.71 -1.63
C MET A 77 -4.05 3.06 -1.63
N SER A 78 -3.91 3.66 -2.80
CA SER A 78 -3.48 5.05 -2.96
C SER A 78 -4.70 5.93 -3.09
N LEU A 79 -4.81 6.96 -2.25
CA LEU A 79 -5.88 7.95 -2.27
C LEU A 79 -5.31 9.30 -2.70
N ASP A 80 -5.99 10.01 -3.59
CA ASP A 80 -5.68 11.40 -3.88
C ASP A 80 -5.79 12.23 -2.59
N MET A 81 -4.76 13.01 -2.29
CA MET A 81 -4.60 13.69 -1.00
C MET A 81 -5.65 14.78 -0.75
N GLU A 82 -6.23 15.36 -1.80
CA GLU A 82 -7.19 16.46 -1.70
C GLU A 82 -8.64 15.94 -1.67
N SER A 83 -8.96 15.03 -2.59
CA SER A 83 -10.32 14.53 -2.79
C SER A 83 -10.64 13.25 -2.03
N GLY A 84 -9.62 12.49 -1.61
CA GLY A 84 -9.78 11.15 -1.04
C GLY A 84 -10.20 10.08 -2.05
N THR A 85 -10.21 10.37 -3.35
CA THR A 85 -10.59 9.37 -4.37
C THR A 85 -9.48 8.35 -4.59
N PRO A 86 -9.81 7.06 -4.81
CA PRO A 86 -8.80 6.04 -5.09
C PRO A 86 -8.08 6.30 -6.41
N VAL A 87 -6.77 6.08 -6.40
CA VAL A 87 -5.88 6.11 -7.57
C VAL A 87 -5.45 4.68 -7.87
N THR A 88 -5.77 4.22 -9.07
CA THR A 88 -5.40 2.86 -9.53
C THR A 88 -3.89 2.75 -9.78
N THR A 89 -3.38 1.52 -9.84
CA THR A 89 -2.00 1.21 -10.24
C THR A 89 -1.65 1.82 -11.60
N GLU A 90 -2.59 1.84 -12.54
CA GLU A 90 -2.48 2.50 -13.86
C GLU A 90 -2.51 4.03 -13.77
N GLY A 91 -3.33 4.58 -12.87
CA GLY A 91 -3.52 6.02 -12.68
C GLY A 91 -2.39 6.73 -11.91
N LEU A 92 -1.54 5.98 -11.21
CA LEU A 92 -0.39 6.54 -10.48
C LEU A 92 0.57 7.24 -11.46
N LYS A 93 0.91 8.50 -11.18
CA LYS A 93 1.76 9.29 -12.07
C LYS A 93 2.70 10.18 -11.27
N TYR A 94 3.85 10.48 -11.87
CA TYR A 94 4.80 11.44 -11.33
C TYR A 94 4.09 12.75 -10.93
N GLY A 95 4.41 13.26 -9.75
CA GLY A 95 3.85 14.48 -9.20
C GLY A 95 2.50 14.32 -8.49
N ALA A 96 1.84 13.16 -8.58
CA ALA A 96 0.61 12.90 -7.82
C ALA A 96 0.89 12.97 -6.31
N ARG A 97 0.01 13.67 -5.58
CA ARG A 97 0.06 13.78 -4.11
C ARG A 97 -0.95 12.80 -3.56
N ILE A 98 -0.45 11.80 -2.84
CA ILE A 98 -1.28 10.68 -2.38
C ILE A 98 -1.11 10.44 -0.89
N VAL A 99 -2.14 9.81 -0.32
CA VAL A 99 -2.06 9.11 0.96
C VAL A 99 -2.20 7.62 0.67
N VAL A 100 -1.24 6.84 1.15
CA VAL A 100 -1.27 5.39 1.05
C VAL A 100 -1.85 4.82 2.32
N VAL A 101 -2.84 3.96 2.18
CA VAL A 101 -3.56 3.33 3.28
C VAL A 101 -3.52 1.80 3.13
N GLY A 102 -3.52 1.10 4.25
CA GLY A 102 -3.62 -0.35 4.33
C GLY A 102 -4.92 -0.74 5.02
N MET A 103 -5.63 -1.76 4.53
CA MET A 103 -6.89 -2.21 5.11
C MET A 103 -6.83 -3.71 5.37
N PRO A 104 -7.25 -4.18 6.56
CA PRO A 104 -7.27 -5.60 6.86
C PRO A 104 -8.17 -6.35 5.88
N CYS A 105 -7.68 -7.46 5.36
CA CYS A 105 -8.46 -8.38 4.55
C CYS A 105 -9.45 -9.20 5.40
N ASP A 106 -10.37 -9.90 4.74
CA ASP A 106 -11.21 -10.90 5.40
C ASP A 106 -10.36 -12.06 5.97
N ASP A 107 -10.78 -12.61 7.12
CA ASP A 107 -10.07 -13.70 7.80
C ASP A 107 -9.90 -14.95 6.91
N GLN A 108 -10.80 -15.18 5.95
CA GLN A 108 -10.67 -16.28 4.99
C GLN A 108 -9.35 -16.21 4.20
N TRP A 109 -8.85 -15.00 3.88
CA TRP A 109 -7.61 -14.82 3.13
C TRP A 109 -6.35 -15.00 3.98
N ARG A 110 -6.49 -14.98 5.31
CA ARG A 110 -5.39 -15.16 6.27
C ARG A 110 -5.09 -16.63 6.56
N THR A 111 -5.94 -17.54 6.06
CA THR A 111 -5.72 -18.99 6.14
C THR A 111 -4.49 -19.42 5.34
N PRO A 112 -3.84 -20.56 5.66
CA PRO A 112 -2.74 -21.09 4.85
C PRO A 112 -3.09 -21.24 3.37
N GLU A 113 -4.31 -21.68 3.06
CA GLU A 113 -4.82 -21.83 1.70
C GLU A 113 -5.03 -20.47 1.01
N GLY A 114 -5.57 -19.48 1.73
CA GLY A 114 -5.70 -18.11 1.24
C GLY A 114 -4.34 -17.50 0.91
N LEU A 115 -3.40 -17.58 1.86
CA LEU A 115 -2.05 -17.06 1.70
C LEU A 115 -1.26 -17.76 0.59
N ALA A 116 -1.52 -19.04 0.33
CA ALA A 116 -0.93 -19.75 -0.80
C ALA A 116 -1.37 -19.19 -2.18
N VAL A 117 -2.49 -18.46 -2.24
CA VAL A 117 -3.03 -17.89 -3.48
C VAL A 117 -2.78 -16.39 -3.57
N VAL A 118 -2.97 -15.64 -2.48
CA VAL A 118 -2.94 -14.17 -2.46
C VAL A 118 -1.90 -13.57 -1.51
N GLY A 119 -1.14 -14.40 -0.80
CA GLY A 119 -0.07 -13.93 0.07
C GLY A 119 1.16 -13.43 -0.73
N PRO A 120 2.09 -12.73 -0.07
CA PRO A 120 3.26 -12.14 -0.73
C PRO A 120 4.13 -13.20 -1.41
N ARG A 121 4.26 -14.40 -0.82
CA ARG A 121 4.98 -15.54 -1.42
C ARG A 121 4.35 -16.03 -2.72
N ALA A 122 3.02 -15.99 -2.84
CA ALA A 122 2.32 -16.38 -4.07
C ALA A 122 2.64 -15.44 -5.24
N PHE A 123 2.99 -14.18 -4.93
CA PHE A 123 3.46 -13.18 -5.90
C PHE A 123 4.98 -13.19 -6.12
N GLY A 124 5.72 -14.09 -5.47
CA GLY A 124 7.17 -14.25 -5.65
C GLY A 124 8.04 -13.46 -4.67
N TYR A 125 7.45 -12.89 -3.60
CA TYR A 125 8.21 -12.18 -2.57
C TYR A 125 8.61 -13.11 -1.43
N ASP A 126 9.89 -13.13 -1.07
CA ASP A 126 10.39 -13.92 0.07
C ASP A 126 10.12 -13.20 1.41
N LEU A 127 8.85 -13.14 1.78
CA LEU A 127 8.35 -12.52 3.01
C LEU A 127 7.12 -13.29 3.51
N ASP A 128 6.97 -13.47 4.81
CA ASP A 128 5.73 -13.98 5.40
C ASP A 128 4.69 -12.86 5.56
N TYR A 129 3.42 -13.20 5.42
CA TYR A 129 2.33 -12.26 5.68
C TYR A 129 2.26 -11.90 7.16
N VAL A 130 2.14 -10.60 7.45
CA VAL A 130 1.84 -10.06 8.77
C VAL A 130 0.67 -9.09 8.60
N PRO A 131 -0.40 -9.21 9.40
CA PRO A 131 -1.53 -8.30 9.33
C PRO A 131 -1.13 -6.83 9.46
N VAL A 132 -1.74 -5.96 8.67
CA VAL A 132 -1.45 -4.52 8.65
C VAL A 132 -1.63 -3.87 10.02
N GLU A 133 -2.62 -4.32 10.79
CA GLU A 133 -2.86 -3.84 12.15
C GLU A 133 -1.69 -4.12 13.10
N GLU A 134 -0.97 -5.24 12.90
CA GLU A 134 0.22 -5.60 13.66
C GLU A 134 1.44 -4.79 13.20
N LEU A 135 1.64 -4.65 11.89
CA LEU A 135 2.73 -3.85 11.33
C LEU A 135 2.66 -2.40 11.82
N VAL A 136 1.47 -1.78 11.78
CA VAL A 136 1.27 -0.39 12.20
C VAL A 136 1.47 -0.22 13.71
N ALA A 137 1.04 -1.20 14.52
CA ALA A 137 1.27 -1.16 15.97
C ALA A 137 2.77 -1.15 16.33
N THR A 138 3.61 -1.84 15.55
CA THR A 138 5.06 -1.86 15.78
C THR A 138 5.77 -0.56 15.36
N GLU A 139 5.25 0.17 14.38
CA GLU A 139 5.79 1.48 13.96
C GLU A 139 5.37 2.61 14.92
N GLY A 140 4.13 2.59 15.43
CA GLY A 140 3.61 3.60 16.36
C GLY A 140 4.11 3.48 17.80
N GLY A 141 4.83 2.40 18.14
CA GLY A 141 5.42 2.16 19.46
C GLY A 141 6.83 2.77 19.66
N ARG A 142 7.28 3.65 18.77
CA ARG A 142 8.58 4.35 18.85
C ARG A 142 8.44 5.82 19.16
#